data_AF-A0A944R9G1-F1
#
_entry.id   AF-A0A944R9G1-F1
#
_cell.length_a   1.000
_cell.length_b   1.000
_cell.length_c   1.000
_cell.angle_alpha   90.00
_cell.angle_beta   90.00
_cell.angle_gamma   90.00
#
_symmetry.space_group_name_H-M   'P 1'
#
loop_
_entity.id
_entity.type
_entity.pdbx_description
1 polymer ?
#
loop_
_entity_poly.entity_id
_entity_poly.type
_entity_poly.pdbx_seq_one_letter_code
_entity_poly.pdbx_strand_id
1 'polypeptide(L)'
;MSRSASSEGGWITTFADLMTLLFCFFVLLNALSTQPKNCGGLEQFLKSNSAQFSKYELRSTKLSCIVSLPQDFLFRSGDAVLKNGAYEALSPLFFQILKIPEHKSDLLTVEGHTDNVPMRSKKFASNWALSSARATTIASMLINRIKYPENSISIVGYADTRPKTKYT
;
A
#
# COMPACT_ATOMS: atom_id res chain seq x y z
N MET A 1 -17.30 -69.43 23.66
CA MET A 1 -15.97 -68.95 24.10
C MET A 1 -15.59 -67.78 23.22
N SER A 2 -15.57 -66.57 23.79
CA SER A 2 -15.37 -65.30 23.09
C SER A 2 -13.88 -65.08 22.77
N ARG A 3 -13.57 -64.71 21.52
CA ARG A 3 -12.24 -64.22 21.13
C ARG A 3 -12.15 -62.73 21.48
N SER A 4 -11.25 -62.38 22.39
CA SER A 4 -10.84 -61.01 22.68
C SER A 4 -9.97 -60.47 21.53
N ALA A 5 -10.53 -59.60 20.69
CA ALA A 5 -9.78 -58.80 19.74
C ALA A 5 -9.38 -57.48 20.44
N SER A 6 -8.20 -57.48 21.07
CA SER A 6 -7.65 -56.31 21.75
C SER A 6 -6.46 -55.71 20.98
N SER A 7 -6.43 -54.38 20.96
CA SER A 7 -5.25 -53.48 21.01
C SER A 7 -4.43 -53.08 19.78
N GLU A 8 -4.66 -53.58 18.56
CA GLU A 8 -3.81 -53.15 17.42
C GLU A 8 -4.14 -51.75 16.84
N GLY A 9 -5.33 -51.20 17.07
CA GLY A 9 -5.79 -49.93 16.47
C GLY A 9 -5.85 -48.71 17.39
N GLY A 10 -5.63 -48.85 18.70
CA GLY A 10 -5.86 -47.75 19.66
C GLY A 10 -4.77 -46.66 19.69
N TRP A 11 -3.55 -47.00 19.29
CA TRP A 11 -2.45 -46.03 19.22
C TRP A 11 -2.55 -45.14 17.97
N ILE A 12 -3.15 -45.65 16.89
CA ILE A 12 -3.26 -44.90 15.64
C ILE A 12 -4.31 -43.79 15.75
N THR A 13 -5.32 -43.98 16.60
CA THR A 13 -6.32 -42.95 16.91
C THR A 13 -5.73 -41.81 17.73
N THR A 14 -4.92 -42.10 18.76
CA THR A 14 -4.27 -41.05 19.56
C THR A 14 -3.17 -40.33 18.77
N PHE A 15 -2.47 -41.06 17.89
CA PHE A 15 -1.53 -40.45 16.93
C PHE A 15 -2.25 -39.54 15.93
N ALA A 16 -3.38 -39.98 15.37
CA ALA A 16 -4.19 -39.17 14.46
C ALA A 16 -4.76 -37.92 15.14
N ASP A 17 -5.21 -38.03 16.39
CA ASP A 17 -5.66 -36.87 17.18
C ASP A 17 -4.52 -35.89 17.43
N LEU A 18 -3.33 -36.36 17.81
CA LEU A 18 -2.15 -35.52 18.00
C LEU A 18 -1.75 -34.80 16.70
N MET A 19 -1.76 -35.50 15.57
CA MET A 19 -1.45 -34.91 14.26
C MET A 19 -2.51 -33.88 13.84
N THR A 20 -3.78 -34.14 14.14
CA THR A 20 -4.88 -33.20 13.86
C THR A 20 -4.78 -31.96 14.73
N LEU A 21 -4.48 -32.11 16.02
CA LEU A 21 -4.23 -30.98 16.93
C LEU A 21 -3.00 -30.17 16.52
N LEU A 22 -1.93 -30.82 16.08
CA LEU A 22 -0.73 -30.16 15.58
C LEU A 22 -1.03 -29.36 14.29
N PHE A 23 -1.78 -29.95 13.36
CA PHE A 23 -2.21 -29.27 12.14
C PHE A 23 -3.10 -28.05 12.47
N CYS A 24 -4.12 -28.23 13.31
CA CYS A 24 -4.96 -27.14 13.79
C CYS A 24 -4.14 -26.04 14.48
N PHE A 25 -3.16 -26.41 15.31
CA PHE A 25 -2.25 -25.48 15.96
C PHE A 25 -1.45 -24.65 14.95
N PHE A 26 -0.86 -25.26 13.94
CA PHE A 26 -0.10 -24.53 12.92
C PHE A 26 -0.98 -23.65 12.01
N VAL A 27 -2.19 -24.10 11.69
CA VAL A 27 -3.17 -23.27 10.96
C VAL A 27 -3.56 -22.05 11.78
N LEU A 28 -3.82 -22.21 13.09
CA LEU A 28 -4.12 -21.11 13.99
C LEU A 28 -2.93 -20.17 14.17
N LEU A 29 -1.72 -20.70 14.33
CA LEU A 29 -0.50 -19.91 14.47
C LEU A 29 -0.23 -19.08 13.21
N ASN A 30 -0.42 -19.65 12.02
CA ASN A 30 -0.31 -18.92 10.76
C ASN A 30 -1.38 -17.82 10.63
N ALA A 31 -2.62 -18.09 11.05
CA ALA A 31 -3.69 -17.09 11.03
C ALA A 31 -3.42 -15.91 11.98
N LEU A 32 -2.76 -16.17 13.12
CA LEU A 32 -2.44 -15.16 14.13
C LEU A 32 -1.15 -14.39 13.84
N SER A 33 -0.25 -14.90 13.00
CA SER A 33 1.04 -14.28 12.70
C SER A 33 0.98 -13.02 11.81
N THR A 34 -0.21 -12.50 11.50
CA THR A 34 -0.35 -11.32 10.62
C THR A 34 0.07 -10.04 11.34
N GLN A 35 1.38 -9.76 11.38
CA GLN A 35 1.90 -8.49 11.85
C GLN A 35 1.62 -7.40 10.81
N PRO A 36 1.14 -6.20 11.21
CA PRO A 36 0.96 -5.12 10.27
C PRO A 36 2.30 -4.72 9.65
N LYS A 37 2.24 -4.23 8.40
CA LYS A 37 3.42 -3.69 7.73
C LYS A 37 4.10 -2.64 8.62
N ASN A 38 5.39 -2.84 8.87
CA ASN A 38 6.16 -1.91 9.68
C ASN A 38 6.33 -0.58 8.92
N CYS A 39 5.71 0.49 9.42
CA CYS A 39 5.82 1.84 8.88
C CYS A 39 6.59 2.79 9.80
N GLY A 40 7.23 2.30 10.86
CA GLY A 40 7.81 3.12 11.92
C GLY A 40 8.93 4.04 11.43
N GLY A 41 9.79 3.55 10.52
CA GLY A 41 10.85 4.38 9.93
C GLY A 41 10.31 5.55 9.11
N LEU A 42 9.21 5.33 8.39
CA LEU A 42 8.54 6.37 7.61
C LEU A 42 7.80 7.37 8.51
N GLU A 43 7.15 6.88 9.55
CA GLU A 43 6.49 7.72 10.56
C GLU A 43 7.49 8.65 11.25
N GLN A 44 8.64 8.11 11.66
CA GLN A 44 9.72 8.87 12.29
C GLN A 44 10.28 9.94 11.34
N PHE A 45 10.42 9.61 10.05
CA PHE A 45 10.87 10.56 9.04
C PHE A 45 9.89 11.73 8.86
N LEU A 46 8.58 11.43 8.74
CA LEU A 46 7.56 12.47 8.59
C LEU A 46 7.49 13.39 9.82
N LYS A 47 7.61 12.82 11.04
CA LYS A 47 7.61 13.58 12.30
C LYS A 47 8.85 14.47 12.44
N SER A 48 10.04 13.95 12.13
CA SER A 48 11.29 14.71 12.21
C SER A 48 11.37 15.84 11.19
N ASN A 49 10.63 15.76 10.08
CA ASN A 49 10.57 16.77 9.03
C ASN A 49 9.20 17.47 8.96
N SER A 50 8.54 17.65 10.11
CA SER A 50 7.16 18.16 10.21
C SER A 50 6.95 19.53 9.54
N ALA A 51 7.96 20.38 9.49
CA ALA A 51 7.89 21.68 8.81
C ALA A 51 7.54 21.53 7.31
N GLN A 52 8.06 20.50 6.64
CA GLN A 52 7.81 20.22 5.22
C GLN A 52 6.62 19.28 5.02
N PHE A 53 6.44 18.30 5.90
CA PHE A 53 5.48 17.20 5.71
C PHE A 53 4.22 17.30 6.60
N SER A 54 3.94 18.46 7.21
CA SER A 54 2.77 18.66 8.09
C SER A 54 1.43 18.29 7.46
N LYS A 55 1.30 18.39 6.14
CA LYS A 55 0.08 18.07 5.39
C LYS A 55 0.03 16.62 4.86
N TYR A 56 1.06 15.82 5.13
CA TYR A 56 1.12 14.42 4.70
C TYR A 56 0.51 13.55 5.79
N GLU A 57 -0.34 12.61 5.38
CA GLU A 57 -0.98 11.68 6.31
C GLU A 57 -0.44 10.28 6.07
N LEU A 58 0.07 9.64 7.12
CA LEU A 58 0.48 8.24 7.10
C LEU A 58 -0.60 7.39 7.76
N ARG A 59 -1.07 6.39 7.02
CA ARG A 59 -1.96 5.35 7.53
C ARG A 59 -1.32 3.98 7.31
N SER A 60 -1.11 3.25 8.40
CA SER A 60 -0.69 1.85 8.33
C SER A 60 -1.91 0.94 8.18
N THR A 61 -1.76 -0.10 7.36
CA THR A 61 -2.70 -1.21 7.23
C THR A 61 -1.97 -2.51 7.54
N LYS A 62 -2.68 -3.64 7.54
CA LYS A 62 -2.03 -4.94 7.74
C LYS A 62 -0.94 -5.21 6.69
N LEU A 63 -1.11 -4.73 5.46
CA LEU A 63 -0.26 -5.09 4.32
C LEU A 63 0.59 -3.93 3.77
N SER A 64 0.18 -2.68 4.02
CA SER A 64 0.77 -1.51 3.34
C SER A 64 0.83 -0.27 4.23
N CYS A 65 1.85 0.56 3.98
CA CYS A 65 1.93 1.93 4.48
C CYS A 65 1.37 2.87 3.41
N ILE A 66 0.28 3.57 3.72
CA ILE A 66 -0.37 4.50 2.80
C ILE A 66 0.03 5.92 3.18
N VAL A 67 0.76 6.61 2.30
CA VAL A 67 1.07 8.04 2.44
C VAL A 67 0.17 8.83 1.53
N SER A 68 -0.69 9.66 2.13
CA SER A 68 -1.51 10.58 1.37
C SER A 68 -0.80 11.90 1.14
N LEU A 69 -0.78 12.33 -0.12
CA LEU A 69 -0.16 13.58 -0.56
C LEU A 69 -1.23 14.66 -0.77
N PRO A 70 -1.00 15.91 -0.35
CA PRO A 70 -1.92 17.01 -0.68
C PRO A 70 -1.96 17.29 -2.20
N GLN A 71 -3.15 17.41 -2.79
CA GLN A 71 -3.28 17.60 -4.25
C GLN A 71 -2.79 18.98 -4.72
N ASP A 72 -3.05 20.03 -3.94
CA ASP A 72 -2.96 21.42 -4.39
C ASP A 72 -1.54 21.86 -4.76
N PHE A 73 -0.50 21.20 -4.23
CA PHE A 73 0.87 21.53 -4.57
C PHE A 73 1.40 20.71 -5.77
N LEU A 74 0.78 19.59 -6.12
CA LEU A 74 1.25 18.69 -7.18
C LEU A 74 0.72 19.08 -8.55
N PHE A 75 -0.59 19.34 -8.63
CA PHE A 75 -1.27 19.52 -9.91
C PHE A 75 -2.14 20.78 -9.90
N ARG A 76 -2.34 21.36 -11.08
CA ARG A 76 -3.42 22.33 -11.28
C ARG A 76 -4.76 21.59 -11.35
N SER A 77 -5.84 22.29 -11.06
CA SER A 77 -7.18 21.72 -11.22
C SER A 77 -7.39 21.27 -12.68
N GLY A 78 -7.92 20.06 -12.86
CA GLY A 78 -8.15 19.45 -14.18
C GLY A 78 -6.90 19.12 -15.00
N ASP A 79 -5.69 19.21 -14.42
CA ASP A 79 -4.45 18.90 -15.12
C ASP A 79 -3.69 17.72 -14.47
N ALA A 80 -2.84 17.08 -15.26
CA ALA A 80 -1.92 16.01 -14.84
C ALA A 80 -0.44 16.41 -15.03
N VAL A 81 -0.16 17.64 -15.44
CA VAL A 81 1.19 18.21 -15.46
C VAL A 81 1.59 18.64 -14.05
N LEU A 82 2.76 18.18 -13.61
CA LEU A 82 3.34 18.57 -12.32
C LEU A 82 3.65 20.07 -12.26
N LYS A 83 3.34 20.70 -11.14
CA LYS A 83 3.75 22.07 -10.84
C LYS A 83 5.27 22.16 -10.62
N ASN A 84 5.83 23.33 -10.86
CA ASN A 84 7.20 23.65 -10.46
C ASN A 84 7.33 23.48 -8.94
N GLY A 85 8.43 22.88 -8.47
CA GLY A 85 8.63 22.57 -7.05
C GLY A 85 8.05 21.23 -6.59
N ALA A 86 7.23 20.55 -7.41
CA ALA A 86 6.64 19.27 -7.01
C ALA A 86 7.70 18.16 -6.85
N TYR A 87 8.75 18.19 -7.69
CA TYR A 87 9.87 17.27 -7.58
C TYR A 87 10.61 17.48 -6.25
N GLU A 88 10.99 18.72 -5.96
CA GLU A 88 11.72 19.13 -4.76
C GLU A 88 10.92 18.83 -3.47
N ALA A 89 9.60 18.96 -3.54
CA ALA A 89 8.71 18.64 -2.44
C ALA A 89 8.60 17.12 -2.18
N LEU A 90 8.58 16.28 -3.21
CA LEU A 90 8.39 14.84 -3.11
C LEU A 90 9.70 14.06 -2.94
N SER A 91 10.78 14.53 -3.54
CA SER A 91 12.03 13.75 -3.62
C SER A 91 12.59 13.32 -2.27
N PRO A 92 12.57 14.14 -1.20
CA PRO A 92 13.14 13.71 0.09
C PRO A 92 12.41 12.50 0.67
N LEU A 93 11.08 12.43 0.51
CA LEU A 93 10.27 11.29 0.96
C LEU A 93 10.68 10.01 0.24
N PHE A 94 10.75 10.03 -1.10
CA PHE A 94 11.07 8.82 -1.86
C PHE A 94 12.53 8.38 -1.69
N PHE A 95 13.47 9.33 -1.55
CA PHE A 95 14.84 8.98 -1.18
C PHE A 95 14.93 8.35 0.21
N GLN A 96 14.10 8.78 1.17
CA GLN A 96 14.02 8.12 2.47
C GLN A 96 13.47 6.69 2.33
N ILE A 97 12.39 6.49 1.57
CA ILE A 97 11.79 5.16 1.36
C ILE A 97 12.83 4.19 0.79
N LEU A 98 13.63 4.62 -0.20
CA LEU A 98 14.69 3.80 -0.79
C LEU A 98 15.83 3.44 0.19
N LYS A 99 16.02 4.21 1.27
CA LYS A 99 17.03 3.96 2.30
C LYS A 99 16.54 3.00 3.39
N ILE A 100 15.23 2.83 3.55
CA ILE A 100 14.65 1.95 4.58
C ILE A 100 14.74 0.50 4.07
N PRO A 101 15.57 -0.37 4.69
CA PRO A 101 15.78 -1.73 4.20
C PRO A 101 14.50 -2.55 4.11
N GLU A 102 13.58 -2.36 5.04
CA GLU A 102 12.28 -3.04 5.13
C GLU A 102 11.35 -2.73 3.95
N HIS A 103 11.61 -1.64 3.22
CA HIS A 103 10.81 -1.16 2.10
C HIS A 103 11.50 -1.28 0.74
N LYS A 104 12.77 -1.71 0.71
CA LYS A 104 13.55 -1.76 -0.53
C LYS A 104 12.97 -2.71 -1.58
N SER A 105 12.31 -3.77 -1.12
CA SER A 105 11.68 -4.79 -1.97
C SER A 105 10.16 -4.61 -2.11
N ASP A 106 9.60 -3.56 -1.50
CA ASP A 106 8.16 -3.33 -1.56
C ASP A 106 7.74 -2.83 -2.95
N LEU A 107 6.55 -3.25 -3.39
CA LEU A 107 5.90 -2.65 -4.54
C LEU A 107 5.35 -1.28 -4.14
N LEU A 108 5.83 -0.23 -4.80
CA LEU A 108 5.27 1.11 -4.67
C LEU A 108 4.06 1.26 -5.58
N THR A 109 2.88 1.42 -4.99
CA THR A 109 1.65 1.73 -5.73
C THR A 109 1.38 3.23 -5.70
N VAL A 110 1.35 3.85 -6.87
CA VAL A 110 0.96 5.25 -7.02
C VAL A 110 -0.53 5.32 -7.33
N GLU A 111 -1.32 5.81 -6.38
CA GLU A 111 -2.78 5.90 -6.49
C GLU A 111 -3.22 7.33 -6.86
N GLY A 112 -3.96 7.46 -7.96
CA GLY A 112 -4.56 8.70 -8.42
C GLY A 112 -6.03 8.81 -8.00
N HIS A 113 -6.43 9.96 -7.48
CA HIS A 113 -7.81 10.25 -7.06
C HIS A 113 -8.31 11.59 -7.65
N THR A 114 -9.62 11.74 -7.72
CA THR A 114 -10.33 12.99 -8.05
C THR A 114 -11.43 13.27 -7.03
N ASP A 115 -11.99 14.48 -7.07
CA ASP A 115 -13.29 14.76 -6.46
C ASP A 115 -14.44 14.21 -7.34
N ASN A 116 -15.68 14.34 -6.85
CA ASN A 116 -16.89 13.93 -7.55
C ASN A 116 -17.37 14.91 -8.62
N VAL A 117 -16.64 15.98 -8.91
CA VAL A 117 -17.02 16.89 -9.99
C VAL A 117 -16.75 16.15 -11.31
N PRO A 118 -17.76 15.96 -12.18
CA PRO A 118 -17.54 15.21 -13.41
C PRO A 118 -16.48 15.87 -14.30
N MET A 119 -15.36 15.18 -14.51
CA MET A 119 -14.33 15.65 -15.43
C MET A 119 -14.71 15.35 -16.88
N ARG A 120 -14.85 16.41 -17.67
CA ARG A 120 -14.95 16.32 -19.13
C ARG A 120 -14.25 17.52 -19.76
N SER A 121 -13.13 17.27 -20.42
CA SER A 121 -12.35 18.32 -21.10
C SER A 121 -11.76 17.79 -22.40
N LYS A 122 -11.13 18.69 -23.18
CA LYS A 122 -10.35 18.28 -24.37
C LYS A 122 -9.18 17.36 -24.02
N LYS A 123 -8.63 17.45 -22.80
CA LYS A 123 -7.48 16.65 -22.34
C LYS A 123 -7.90 15.31 -21.74
N PHE A 124 -8.97 15.28 -20.95
CA PHE A 124 -9.39 14.11 -20.19
C PHE A 124 -10.89 13.87 -20.38
N ALA A 125 -11.23 12.64 -20.80
CA ALA A 125 -12.61 12.24 -21.07
C ALA A 125 -13.42 11.90 -19.80
N SER A 126 -12.75 11.60 -18.68
CA SER A 126 -13.37 11.19 -17.42
C SER A 126 -12.45 11.38 -16.21
N ASN A 127 -13.00 11.23 -15.01
CA ASN A 127 -12.22 11.18 -13.76
C ASN A 127 -11.23 10.00 -13.74
N TRP A 128 -11.58 8.88 -14.38
CA TRP A 128 -10.68 7.74 -14.55
C TRP A 128 -9.45 8.09 -15.39
N ALA A 129 -9.65 8.81 -16.49
CA ALA A 129 -8.55 9.27 -17.34
C ALA A 129 -7.64 10.25 -16.59
N LEU A 130 -8.21 11.23 -15.88
CA LEU A 130 -7.44 12.23 -15.13
C LEU A 130 -6.65 11.60 -13.97
N SER A 131 -7.29 10.77 -13.15
CA SER A 131 -6.62 10.11 -12.01
C SER A 131 -5.48 9.20 -12.46
N SER A 132 -5.70 8.39 -13.48
CA SER A 132 -4.66 7.50 -14.04
C SER A 132 -3.50 8.30 -14.64
N ALA A 133 -3.79 9.41 -15.33
CA ALA A 133 -2.76 10.27 -15.88
C ALA A 133 -1.90 10.92 -14.79
N ARG A 134 -2.51 11.43 -13.71
CA ARG A 134 -1.78 12.01 -12.57
C ARG A 134 -0.85 10.99 -11.92
N ALA A 135 -1.35 9.78 -11.66
CA ALA A 135 -0.56 8.71 -11.08
C ALA A 135 0.61 8.31 -12.02
N THR A 136 0.35 8.26 -13.33
CA THR A 136 1.39 8.02 -14.35
C THR A 136 2.45 9.10 -14.36
N THR A 137 2.08 10.38 -14.23
CA THR A 137 3.04 11.50 -14.16
C THR A 137 3.96 11.37 -12.95
N ILE A 138 3.42 11.04 -11.78
CA ILE A 138 4.24 10.81 -10.58
C ILE A 138 5.19 9.63 -10.79
N ALA A 139 4.67 8.48 -11.22
CA ALA A 139 5.50 7.30 -11.46
C ALA A 139 6.62 7.57 -12.48
N SER A 140 6.31 8.27 -13.57
CA SER A 140 7.29 8.70 -14.58
C SER A 140 8.36 9.61 -13.97
N MET A 141 8.00 10.51 -13.06
CA MET A 141 8.97 11.35 -12.35
C MET A 141 9.88 10.51 -11.43
N LEU A 142 9.31 9.55 -10.70
CA LEU A 142 10.08 8.67 -9.81
C LEU A 142 11.09 7.81 -10.58
N ILE A 143 10.66 7.20 -11.69
CA ILE A 143 11.53 6.37 -12.55
C ILE A 143 12.63 7.24 -13.17
N ASN A 144 12.26 8.35 -13.82
CA ASN A 144 13.20 9.11 -14.64
C ASN A 144 14.17 9.97 -13.82
N ARG A 145 13.68 10.59 -12.72
CA ARG A 145 14.46 11.54 -11.92
C ARG A 145 15.02 10.94 -10.64
N ILE A 146 14.23 10.16 -9.91
CA ILE A 146 14.66 9.53 -8.64
C ILE A 146 15.37 8.19 -8.89
N LYS A 147 15.28 7.64 -10.10
CA LYS A 147 15.82 6.31 -10.46
C LYS A 147 15.22 5.19 -9.63
N TYR A 148 13.93 5.32 -9.32
CA TYR A 148 13.18 4.26 -8.66
C TYR A 148 13.08 3.04 -9.61
N PRO A 149 13.28 1.79 -9.13
CA PRO A 149 13.22 0.60 -9.98
C PRO A 149 11.86 0.45 -10.65
N GLU A 150 11.85 0.34 -11.98
CA GLU A 150 10.61 0.26 -12.77
C GLU A 150 9.78 -1.00 -12.45
N ASN A 151 10.46 -2.11 -12.16
CA ASN A 151 9.83 -3.36 -11.71
C ASN A 151 9.25 -3.30 -10.29
N SER A 152 9.47 -2.22 -9.55
CA SER A 152 8.97 -1.99 -8.19
C SER A 152 7.91 -0.88 -8.13
N ILE A 153 7.35 -0.47 -9.27
CA ILE A 153 6.29 0.54 -9.33
C ILE A 153 5.04 -0.04 -10.01
N SER A 154 3.87 0.29 -9.43
CA SER A 154 2.58 0.13 -10.07
C SER A 154 1.77 1.42 -10.01
N ILE A 155 0.84 1.58 -10.94
CA ILE A 155 0.01 2.79 -11.09
C ILE A 155 -1.44 2.36 -11.05
N VAL A 156 -2.27 3.07 -10.28
CA VAL A 156 -3.72 2.84 -10.23
C VAL A 156 -4.44 4.18 -10.22
N GLY A 157 -5.47 4.33 -11.05
CA GLY A 157 -6.40 5.46 -10.98
C GLY A 157 -7.73 5.00 -10.38
N TYR A 158 -8.24 5.70 -9.37
CA TYR A 158 -9.51 5.38 -8.71
C TYR A 158 -10.63 6.37 -9.01
N ALA A 159 -10.38 7.42 -9.79
CA ALA A 159 -11.35 8.50 -9.98
C ALA A 159 -11.87 9.00 -8.60
N ASP A 160 -13.17 9.13 -8.48
CA ASP A 160 -13.93 9.57 -7.31
C ASP A 160 -14.54 8.38 -6.52
N THR A 161 -14.08 7.15 -6.78
CA THR A 161 -14.65 5.95 -6.14
C THR A 161 -14.14 5.69 -4.71
N ARG A 162 -13.05 6.35 -4.32
CA ARG A 162 -12.42 6.21 -3.00
C ARG A 162 -12.18 7.58 -2.36
N PRO A 163 -13.25 8.29 -1.96
CA PRO A 163 -13.09 9.60 -1.34
C PRO A 163 -12.57 9.47 0.09
N LYS A 164 -11.77 10.46 0.49
CA LYS A 164 -11.31 10.58 1.88
C LYS A 164 -12.43 10.99 2.84
N THR A 165 -13.36 11.80 2.35
CA THR A 165 -14.50 12.33 3.11
C THR A 165 -15.77 12.14 2.30
N LYS A 166 -16.92 11.97 2.96
CA LYS A 166 -18.20 11.90 2.24
C LYS A 166 -18.40 13.16 1.40
N TYR A 167 -18.95 12.99 0.21
CA TYR A 167 -19.39 14.11 -0.62
C TYR A 167 -20.50 14.87 0.12
N THR A 168 -20.34 16.17 0.21
CA THR A 168 -21.35 17.12 0.68
C THR A 168 -22.15 17.66 -0.49
#